data_AF-A0A4Y2SX31-F1
#
_entry.id   AF-A0A4Y2SX31-F1
#
_cell.length_a   1.000
_cell.length_b   1.000
_cell.length_c   1.000
_cell.angle_alpha   90.00
_cell.angle_beta   90.00
_cell.angle_gamma   90.00
#
_symmetry.space_group_name_H-M   'P 1'
#
loop_
_entity.id
_entity.type
_entity.pdbx_description
1 polymer ?
#
loop_
_entity_poly.entity_id
_entity_poly.type
_entity_poly.pdbx_seq_one_letter_code
_entity_poly.pdbx_strand_id
1 'polypeptide(L)'
;MIALYFDGRKDETISKEIVSGKSVRITIQELHMSLVEEPDSTYFGHINPDSGSGKDIVSSILKFMKENCIDEKSIKALGCDGTTENTRASNGSISLF
;
A
#
# COMPACT_ATOMS: atom_id res chain seq x y z
N MET A 1 -1.76 20.31 6.04
CA MET A 1 -0.54 19.95 5.30
C MET A 1 0.05 18.76 6.00
N ILE A 2 0.18 17.65 5.30
CA ILE A 2 0.25 16.32 5.90
C ILE A 2 1.57 15.69 5.48
N ALA A 3 2.29 15.14 6.44
CA ALA A 3 3.35 14.19 6.19
C ALA A 3 2.75 12.80 6.44
N LEU A 4 2.78 11.93 5.44
CA LEU A 4 2.28 10.58 5.57
C LEU A 4 3.43 9.62 5.71
N TYR A 5 3.27 8.66 6.60
CA TYR A 5 4.09 7.47 6.66
C TYR A 5 3.22 6.26 6.39
N PHE A 6 3.77 5.24 5.72
CA PHE A 6 3.06 4.00 5.51
C PHE A 6 3.90 2.79 5.88
N ASP A 7 3.20 1.75 6.34
CA ASP A 7 3.77 0.43 6.59
C ASP A 7 2.86 -0.65 6.01
N GLY A 8 3.46 -1.66 5.40
CA GLY A 8 2.81 -2.64 4.56
C GLY A 8 3.05 -4.08 5.00
N ARG A 9 2.03 -4.92 4.83
CA ARG A 9 2.13 -6.37 5.00
C ARG A 9 1.60 -7.09 3.77
N LYS A 10 2.35 -8.09 3.31
CA LYS A 10 1.89 -9.02 2.28
C LYS A 10 1.19 -10.20 2.93
N ASP A 11 -0.09 -10.36 2.63
CA ASP A 11 -0.94 -11.43 3.12
C ASP A 11 -1.12 -12.51 2.05
N GLU A 12 -1.10 -13.77 2.49
CA GLU A 12 -1.37 -14.92 1.63
C GLU A 12 -2.61 -15.67 2.13
N THR A 13 -3.65 -15.69 1.30
CA THR A 13 -4.85 -16.49 1.55
C THR A 13 -4.81 -17.74 0.70
N ILE A 14 -4.85 -18.91 1.35
CA ILE A 14 -4.87 -20.20 0.67
C ILE A 14 -6.32 -20.67 0.53
N SER A 15 -6.78 -20.85 -0.71
CA SER A 15 -8.10 -21.38 -1.02
C SER A 15 -8.01 -22.68 -1.83
N LYS A 16 -9.12 -23.40 -1.93
CA LYS A 16 -9.27 -24.56 -2.81
C LYS A 16 -10.40 -24.27 -3.79
N GLU A 17 -10.11 -24.34 -5.07
CA GLU A 17 -11.13 -24.26 -6.13
C GLU A 17 -11.26 -25.62 -6.83
N ILE A 18 -12.45 -25.89 -7.37
CA ILE A 18 -12.69 -27.06 -8.21
C ILE A 18 -12.58 -26.60 -9.66
N VAL A 19 -11.48 -26.98 -10.31
CA VAL A 19 -11.25 -26.71 -11.73
C VAL A 19 -11.34 -28.04 -12.47
N SER A 20 -12.32 -28.16 -13.38
CA SER A 20 -12.54 -29.38 -14.18
C SER A 20 -12.67 -30.67 -13.34
N GLY A 21 -13.40 -30.59 -12.21
CA GLY A 21 -13.65 -31.72 -11.32
C GLY A 21 -12.48 -32.12 -10.42
N LYS A 22 -11.35 -31.39 -10.46
CA LYS A 22 -10.20 -31.59 -9.56
C LYS A 22 -10.09 -30.43 -8.59
N SER A 23 -9.81 -30.73 -7.32
CA SER A 23 -9.48 -29.70 -6.32
C SER A 23 -8.06 -29.19 -6.56
N VAL A 24 -7.93 -27.91 -6.83
CA VAL A 24 -6.67 -27.19 -7.02
C VAL A 24 -6.50 -26.22 -5.85
N ARG A 25 -5.31 -26.18 -5.27
CA ARG A 25 -4.94 -25.18 -4.28
C ARG A 25 -4.57 -23.88 -4.99
N ILE A 26 -5.17 -22.78 -4.58
CA ILE A 26 -4.86 -21.44 -5.08
C ILE A 26 -4.33 -20.62 -3.90
N THR A 27 -3.32 -19.80 -4.19
CA THR A 27 -2.81 -18.80 -3.24
C THR A 27 -3.14 -17.43 -3.80
N ILE A 28 -3.92 -16.67 -3.05
CA ILE A 28 -4.24 -15.28 -3.33
C ILE A 28 -3.28 -14.43 -2.49
N GLN A 29 -2.56 -13.53 -3.12
CA GLN A 29 -1.67 -12.59 -2.44
C GLN A 29 -2.32 -11.21 -2.45
N GLU A 30 -2.41 -10.59 -1.28
CA GLU A 30 -2.92 -9.23 -1.10
C GLU A 30 -1.88 -8.40 -0.37
N LEU A 31 -1.75 -7.13 -0.73
CA LEU A 31 -0.89 -6.19 -0.03
C LEU A 31 -1.80 -5.22 0.72
N HIS A 32 -1.59 -5.09 2.02
CA HIS A 32 -2.33 -4.16 2.86
C HIS A 32 -1.36 -3.17 3.49
N MET A 33 -1.60 -1.88 3.32
CA MET A 33 -0.76 -0.83 3.89
C MET A 33 -1.59 0.10 4.77
N SER A 34 -1.08 0.36 5.97
CA SER A 34 -1.63 1.38 6.86
C SER A 34 -0.96 2.72 6.58
N LEU A 35 -1.74 3.80 6.59
CA LEU A 35 -1.29 5.17 6.47
C LEU A 35 -1.41 5.85 7.83
N VAL A 36 -0.36 6.54 8.26
CA VAL A 36 -0.37 7.37 9.46
C VAL A 36 0.12 8.78 9.15
N GLU A 37 -0.44 9.77 9.84
CA GLU A 37 0.03 11.15 9.81
C GLU A 37 1.18 11.34 10.81
N GLU A 38 2.28 11.90 10.34
CA GLU A 38 3.43 12.28 11.17
C GLU A 38 3.31 13.75 11.65
N PRO A 39 3.82 14.09 12.85
CA PRO A 39 4.72 13.29 13.71
C PRO A 39 4.04 12.42 14.78
N ASP A 40 2.71 12.53 14.95
CA ASP A 40 2.00 11.86 16.05
C ASP A 40 1.61 10.40 15.71
N SER A 41 2.01 9.92 14.53
CA SER A 41 1.63 8.64 13.93
C SER A 41 0.12 8.36 14.04
N THR A 42 -0.70 9.39 13.83
CA THR A 42 -2.16 9.29 13.93
C THR A 42 -2.69 8.47 12.75
N TYR A 43 -3.52 7.47 13.03
CA TYR A 43 -4.09 6.64 11.97
C TYR A 43 -4.88 7.48 10.97
N PHE A 44 -4.47 7.41 9.70
CA PHE A 44 -5.05 8.16 8.60
C PHE A 44 -5.99 7.29 7.76
N GLY A 45 -5.64 6.02 7.57
CA GLY A 45 -6.40 5.09 6.75
C GLY A 45 -5.59 3.86 6.38
N HIS A 46 -6.12 3.10 5.41
CA HIS A 46 -5.40 1.98 4.81
C HIS A 46 -5.69 1.92 3.30
N ILE A 47 -4.78 1.25 2.58
CA ILE A 47 -4.88 1.02 1.15
C ILE A 47 -4.49 -0.42 0.82
N ASN A 48 -4.98 -0.91 -0.31
CA ASN A 48 -4.64 -2.22 -0.85
C ASN A 48 -4.11 -2.06 -2.28
N PRO A 49 -2.82 -1.75 -2.47
CA PRO A 49 -2.26 -1.58 -3.79
C PRO A 49 -2.14 -2.90 -4.54
N ASP A 50 -2.27 -2.84 -5.87
CA ASP A 50 -2.20 -4.02 -6.75
C ASP A 50 -0.84 -4.74 -6.67
N SER A 51 0.23 -4.00 -6.35
CA SER A 51 1.54 -4.56 -6.07
C SER A 51 2.36 -3.66 -5.13
N GLY A 52 3.50 -4.16 -4.65
CA GLY A 52 4.46 -3.38 -3.85
C GLY A 52 5.35 -2.45 -4.69
N SER A 53 5.02 -2.19 -5.96
CA SER A 53 5.75 -1.21 -6.76
C SER A 53 5.44 0.21 -6.27
N GLY A 54 6.43 1.09 -6.25
CA GLY A 54 6.22 2.49 -5.84
C GLY A 54 5.10 3.18 -6.65
N LYS A 55 4.92 2.81 -7.93
CA LYS A 55 3.85 3.34 -8.78
C LYS A 55 2.45 2.91 -8.35
N ASP A 56 2.27 1.64 -7.96
CA ASP A 56 0.97 1.12 -7.54
C ASP A 56 0.61 1.62 -6.14
N ILE A 57 1.63 1.78 -5.28
CA ILE A 57 1.49 2.42 -3.97
C ILE A 57 1.04 3.86 -4.13
N VAL A 58 1.74 4.67 -4.94
CA VAL A 58 1.38 6.07 -5.21
C VAL A 58 -0.02 6.16 -5.82
N SER A 59 -0.33 5.34 -6.82
CA SER A 59 -1.65 5.30 -7.44
C SER A 59 -2.76 5.02 -6.43
N SER A 60 -2.51 4.10 -5.49
CA SER A 60 -3.46 3.73 -4.44
C SER A 60 -3.65 4.84 -3.39
N ILE A 61 -2.56 5.54 -3.02
CA ILE A 61 -2.63 6.71 -2.14
C ILE A 61 -3.44 7.83 -2.79
N LEU A 62 -3.16 8.15 -4.07
CA LEU A 62 -3.90 9.21 -4.79
C LEU A 62 -5.39 8.85 -4.95
N LYS A 63 -5.68 7.58 -5.22
CA LYS A 63 -7.06 7.08 -5.25
C LYS A 63 -7.75 7.24 -3.89
N PHE A 64 -7.09 6.83 -2.80
CA PHE A 64 -7.58 7.01 -1.44
C PHE A 64 -7.86 8.49 -1.13
N MET A 65 -6.94 9.40 -1.47
CA MET A 65 -7.15 10.84 -1.27
C MET A 65 -8.38 11.35 -2.01
N LYS A 66 -8.52 10.97 -3.28
CA LYS A 66 -9.68 11.34 -4.11
C LYS A 66 -11.01 10.81 -3.52
N GLU A 67 -11.03 9.56 -3.09
CA GLU A 67 -12.22 8.92 -2.49
C GLU A 67 -12.65 9.58 -1.18
N ASN A 68 -11.69 10.12 -0.42
CA ASN A 68 -11.93 10.83 0.84
C ASN A 68 -12.04 12.36 0.68
N CYS A 69 -12.10 12.87 -0.56
CA CYS A 69 -12.16 14.31 -0.85
C CYS A 69 -11.00 15.13 -0.26
N ILE A 70 -9.81 14.52 -0.17
CA ILE A 70 -8.58 15.15 0.33
C ILE A 70 -7.76 15.65 -0.86
N ASP A 71 -7.29 16.90 -0.79
CA ASP A 71 -6.41 17.46 -1.83
C ASP A 71 -5.04 16.76 -1.79
N GLU A 72 -4.64 16.13 -2.88
CA GLU A 72 -3.33 15.48 -3.03
C GLU A 72 -2.17 16.46 -2.79
N LYS A 73 -2.35 17.75 -3.09
CA LYS A 73 -1.35 18.80 -2.85
C LYS A 73 -1.14 19.11 -1.38
N SER A 74 -2.01 18.59 -0.51
CA SER A 74 -1.84 18.69 0.93
C SER A 74 -0.72 17.80 1.47
N ILE A 75 -0.33 16.75 0.73
CA ILE A 75 0.80 15.87 1.06
C ILE A 75 2.10 16.62 0.78
N LYS A 76 2.92 16.79 1.82
CA LYS A 76 4.25 17.38 1.69
C LYS A 76 5.38 16.37 1.65
N ALA A 77 5.17 15.24 2.28
CA ALA A 77 6.14 14.18 2.39
C ALA A 77 5.41 12.84 2.46
N LEU A 78 6.01 11.84 1.83
CA LEU A 78 5.62 10.45 1.96
C LEU A 78 6.87 9.68 2.41
N GLY A 79 6.78 9.06 3.57
CA GLY A 79 7.81 8.20 4.15
C GLY A 79 7.35 6.75 4.23
N CYS A 80 8.33 5.86 4.28
CA CYS A 80 8.15 4.46 4.63
C CYS A 80 9.47 3.94 5.20
N ASP A 81 9.45 2.77 5.85
CA ASP A 81 10.70 2.14 6.23
C ASP A 81 11.43 1.60 4.99
N GLY A 82 12.75 1.47 5.11
CA GLY A 82 13.60 0.92 4.06
C GLY A 82 13.48 -0.60 3.90
N THR A 83 12.36 -1.22 4.29
CA THR A 83 12.17 -2.66 4.09
C THR A 83 11.90 -2.96 2.62
N THR A 84 12.30 -4.16 2.19
CA THR A 84 12.16 -4.63 0.80
C THR A 84 10.73 -4.63 0.29
N GLU A 85 9.79 -4.77 1.19
CA GLU A 85 8.34 -4.80 1.02
C GLU A 85 7.79 -3.42 0.67
N ASN A 86 8.37 -2.36 1.25
CA ASN A 86 7.94 -0.98 1.08
C ASN A 86 8.73 -0.23 0.00
N THR A 87 9.97 -0.65 -0.30
CA THR A 87 10.85 0.11 -1.22
C THR A 87 11.57 -0.69 -2.30
N ARG A 88 11.29 -1.98 -2.47
CA ARG A 88 11.92 -2.88 -3.47
C ARG A 88 13.06 -2.23 -4.31
N ALA A 89 14.31 -2.42 -3.88
CA ALA A 89 15.56 -1.91 -4.46
C ALA A 89 15.85 -0.38 -4.41
N SER A 90 14.95 0.48 -3.92
CA SER A 90 15.15 1.95 -3.88
C SER A 90 15.30 2.57 -2.46
N ASN A 91 15.87 1.84 -1.50
CA ASN A 91 16.39 2.36 -0.21
C ASN A 91 15.51 3.43 0.50
N GLY A 92 14.20 3.27 0.58
CA GLY A 92 13.35 4.21 1.34
C GLY A 92 12.78 5.41 0.57
N SER A 93 13.10 5.63 -0.72
CA SER A 93 12.58 6.80 -1.46
C SER A 93 11.50 6.43 -2.48
N ILE A 94 10.30 7.00 -2.30
CA ILE A 94 9.22 6.99 -3.31
C ILE A 94 8.98 8.43 -3.75
N SER A 95 9.12 8.69 -5.05
CA SER A 95 8.84 9.99 -5.66
C SER A 95 7.40 10.05 -6.16
N LEU A 96 6.70 11.14 -5.81
CA LEU A 96 5.31 11.40 -6.19
C LEU A 96 5.17 12.10 -7.56
N PHE A 97 6.28 12.45 -8.23
CA PHE A 97 6.32 13.14 -9.52
C PHE A 97 7.51 12.66 -10.36
#